data_AF-A0AAW2WI38-F1
#
_entry.id   AF-A0AAW2WI38-F1
#
_cell.length_a   1.000
_cell.length_b   1.000
_cell.length_c   1.000
_cell.angle_alpha   90.00
_cell.angle_beta   90.00
_cell.angle_gamma   90.00
#
_symmetry.space_group_name_H-M   'P 1'
#
loop_
_entity.id
_entity.type
_entity.pdbx_description
1 polymer ?
#
loop_
_entity_poly.entity_id
_entity_poly.type
_entity_poly.pdbx_seq_one_letter_code
_entity_poly.pdbx_strand_id
1 'polypeptide(L)' 'METNKFNDTNYNDWLKNLKIVVDFKNQGYVLDKPLPATLPEESSPEERLTFEKWMKTTARSVVSYWLR' A
#
# COMPACT_ATOMS: atom_id res chain seq x y z
N MET A 1 9.09 -10.89 20.12
CA MET A 1 9.12 -10.56 18.67
C MET A 1 7.83 -9.87 18.19
N GLU A 2 6.77 -9.77 19.01
CA GLU A 2 5.52 -9.05 18.66
C GLU A 2 5.66 -7.50 18.59
N THR A 3 6.74 -6.94 19.13
CA THR A 3 6.93 -5.48 19.26
C THR A 3 6.94 -4.70 17.95
N ASN A 4 7.24 -5.36 16.83
CA ASN A 4 7.27 -4.74 15.50
C ASN A 4 5.98 -4.96 14.69
N LYS A 5 4.99 -5.66 15.26
CA LYS A 5 3.67 -5.81 14.64
C LYS A 5 2.92 -4.50 14.77
N PHE A 6 2.15 -4.15 13.74
CA PHE A 6 1.26 -3.01 13.82
C PHE A 6 0.28 -3.20 14.98
N ASN A 7 0.21 -2.20 15.85
CA ASN A 7 -0.86 -2.02 16.79
C ASN A 7 -1.38 -0.58 16.61
N ASP A 8 -2.65 -0.35 16.95
CA ASP A 8 -3.29 0.94 16.67
C ASP A 8 -2.58 2.14 17.33
N THR A 9 -1.70 1.89 18.29
CA THR A 9 -0.95 2.91 19.04
C THR A 9 0.48 3.16 18.53
N ASN A 10 1.03 2.32 17.64
CA ASN A 10 2.43 2.38 17.20
C ASN A 10 2.61 2.76 15.72
N TYR A 11 1.62 3.39 15.11
CA TYR A 11 1.63 3.71 13.67
C TYR A 11 2.95 4.33 13.18
N ASN A 12 3.48 5.33 13.89
CA ASN A 12 4.69 6.03 13.49
C ASN A 12 5.94 5.13 13.54
N ASP A 13 6.08 4.32 14.59
CA ASP A 13 7.20 3.40 14.75
C ASP A 13 7.12 2.25 13.73
N TRP A 14 5.91 1.75 13.50
CA TRP A 14 5.65 0.72 12.50
C TRP A 14 5.96 1.25 11.08
N LEU A 15 5.51 2.46 10.75
CA LEU A 15 5.79 3.10 9.47
C LEU A 15 7.29 3.34 9.27
N LYS A 16 8.01 3.77 10.32
CA LYS A 16 9.47 3.94 10.28
C LYS A 16 10.20 2.62 10.03
N ASN A 17 9.79 1.55 10.71
CA ASN A 17 10.35 0.21 10.49
C ASN A 17 10.09 -0.31 9.07
N LEU A 18 8.88 -0.07 8.55
CA LEU A 18 8.57 -0.39 7.16
C LEU A 18 9.45 0.37 6.18
N LYS A 19 9.62 1.68 6.36
CA LYS A 19 10.50 2.50 5.51
C LYS A 19 11.91 1.93 5.50
N ILE A 20 12.48 1.58 6.66
CA ILE A 20 13.81 0.95 6.75
C ILE A 20 13.88 -0.36 5.93
N VAL A 21 12.89 -1.25 6.05
CA VAL A 21 12.88 -2.52 5.33
C VAL A 21 12.72 -2.32 3.81
N VAL A 22 11.88 -1.39 3.41
CA VAL A 22 11.60 -1.10 2.01
C VAL A 22 12.78 -0.37 1.34
N ASP A 23 13.43 0.57 2.03
CA ASP A 23 14.65 1.24 1.60
C ASP A 23 15.81 0.25 1.49
N PHE A 24 15.94 -0.67 2.46
CA PHE A 24 16.92 -1.77 2.40
C PHE A 24 16.74 -2.65 1.15
N LYS A 25 15.51 -2.81 0.68
CA LYS A 25 15.20 -3.53 -0.57
C LYS A 25 15.32 -2.67 -1.83
N ASN A 26 15.73 -1.40 -1.70
CA ASN A 26 15.75 -0.40 -2.77
C ASN A 26 14.37 -0.20 -3.43
N GLN A 27 13.31 -0.36 -2.65
CA GLN A 27 11.91 -0.23 -3.09
C GLN A 27 11.22 0.99 -2.45
N GLY A 28 11.97 1.90 -1.82
CA GLY A 28 11.45 3.10 -1.14
C GLY A 28 10.47 3.90 -2.00
N TYR A 29 10.75 3.95 -3.30
CA TYR A 29 9.92 4.61 -4.31
C TYR A 29 8.46 4.11 -4.37
N VAL A 30 8.15 2.91 -3.87
CA VAL A 30 6.79 2.35 -3.84
C VAL A 30 5.92 3.08 -2.81
N LEU A 31 6.53 3.62 -1.74
CA LEU A 31 5.80 4.34 -0.70
C LEU A 31 5.50 5.79 -1.09
N ASP A 32 6.37 6.40 -1.91
CA ASP A 32 6.27 7.81 -2.29
C ASP A 32 5.57 8.04 -3.63
N LYS A 33 5.45 7.00 -4.47
CA LYS A 33 4.80 7.14 -5.77
C LYS A 33 3.27 7.21 -5.64
N PRO A 34 2.61 8.10 -6.41
CA PRO A 34 1.19 8.06 -6.54
C PRO A 34 0.77 6.71 -7.10
N LEU A 35 -0.40 6.27 -6.66
CA LEU A 35 -0.95 4.99 -7.04
C LEU A 35 -1.14 4.95 -8.57
N PRO A 36 -0.74 3.87 -9.25
CA PRO A 36 -0.88 3.78 -10.69
C PRO A 36 -2.36 3.85 -11.07
N ALA A 37 -2.72 4.76 -11.98
CA ALA A 37 -4.09 4.90 -12.46
C ALA A 37 -4.48 3.77 -13.44
N THR A 38 -3.49 3.17 -14.09
CA THR A 38 -3.65 2.11 -15.08
C THR A 38 -2.51 1.10 -14.96
N LEU A 39 -2.79 -0.14 -15.32
CA LEU A 39 -1.75 -1.16 -15.50
C LEU A 39 -1.13 -1.08 -16.90
N PRO A 40 0.14 -1.45 -17.06
CA PRO A 40 0.74 -1.74 -18.36
C PRO A 40 -0.06 -2.80 -19.14
N GLU A 41 -0.03 -2.72 -20.47
CA GLU A 41 -0.79 -3.63 -21.32
C GLU A 41 -0.23 -5.06 -21.27
N GLU A 42 1.07 -5.18 -21.04
CA GLU A 42 1.83 -6.39 -20.82
C GLU A 42 1.64 -7.03 -19.43
N SER A 43 0.83 -6.44 -18.54
CA SER A 43 0.60 -6.99 -17.20
C SER A 43 -0.07 -8.35 -17.24
N SER A 44 0.39 -9.24 -16.35
CA SER A 44 -0.13 -10.59 -16.22
C SER A 44 -1.59 -10.60 -15.72
N PRO A 45 -2.35 -11.68 -15.95
CA PRO A 45 -3.71 -11.81 -15.42
C PRO A 45 -3.77 -11.68 -13.88
N GLU A 46 -2.75 -12.13 -13.17
CA GLU A 46 -2.66 -12.07 -11.71
C GLU A 46 -2.42 -10.64 -11.21
N GLU A 47 -1.58 -9.89 -11.93
CA GLU A 47 -1.34 -8.46 -11.67
C GLU A 47 -2.63 -7.66 -11.89
N ARG A 48 -3.37 -7.97 -12.97
CA ARG A 48 -4.67 -7.36 -13.28
C ARG A 48 -5.70 -7.62 -12.18
N LEU A 49 -5.84 -8.87 -11.74
CA LEU A 49 -6.75 -9.23 -10.65
C LEU A 49 -6.39 -8.53 -9.32
N THR A 50 -5.09 -8.45 -9.03
CA THR A 50 -4.59 -7.76 -7.82
C THR A 50 -4.91 -6.27 -7.88
N PHE A 51 -4.67 -5.62 -9.03
CA PHE A 51 -4.98 -4.22 -9.26
C PHE A 51 -6.47 -3.92 -9.16
N GLU A 52 -7.33 -4.73 -9.76
CA GLU A 52 -8.79 -4.55 -9.67
C GLU A 52 -9.31 -4.69 -8.24
N LYS A 53 -8.83 -5.69 -7.49
CA LYS A 53 -9.20 -5.89 -6.09
C LYS A 53 -8.76 -4.70 -5.24
N TRP A 54 -7.56 -4.20 -5.51
CA TRP A 54 -7.00 -3.04 -4.82
C TRP A 54 -7.81 -1.77 -5.13
N MET A 55 -8.10 -1.47 -6.40
CA MET A 55 -8.95 -0.33 -6.81
C MET A 55 -10.33 -0.34 -6.15
N LYS A 56 -10.99 -1.50 -6.08
CA LYS A 56 -12.29 -1.64 -5.40
C LYS A 56 -12.19 -1.36 -3.89
N THR A 57 -11.08 -1.72 -3.26
CA THR A 57 -10.85 -1.52 -1.81
C THR A 57 -10.53 -0.06 -1.51
N THR A 58 -9.66 0.55 -2.31
CA THR A 58 -9.30 1.97 -2.18
C THR A 58 -10.49 2.87 -2.48
N ALA A 59 -11.24 2.63 -3.57
CA ALA A 59 -12.44 3.41 -3.89
C ALA A 59 -13.49 3.35 -2.77
N ARG A 60 -13.69 2.17 -2.17
CA ARG A 60 -14.59 2.01 -1.01
C ARG A 60 -14.10 2.81 0.20
N SER A 61 -12.80 2.79 0.48
CA SER A 61 -12.20 3.51 1.61
C SER A 61 -12.26 5.03 1.42
N VAL A 62 -11.96 5.51 0.21
CA VAL A 62 -12.01 6.94 -0.15
C VAL A 62 -13.45 7.45 -0.03
N VAL A 63 -14.43 6.75 -0.61
CA VAL A 63 -15.85 7.12 -0.50
C VAL A 63 -16.32 7.17 0.97
N SER A 64 -15.87 6.23 1.80
CA SER A 64 -16.20 6.24 3.23
C SER A 64 -15.54 7.39 4.02
N TYR A 65 -14.38 7.88 3.59
CA TYR A 65 -13.72 9.04 4.20
C TYR A 65 -14.38 10.37 3.82
N TRP A 66 -14.96 10.48 2.62
CA TRP A 66 -15.66 11.70 2.17
C TRP A 66 -17.11 11.82 2.65
N LEU A 67 -17.70 10.74 3.15
CA LEU A 67 -19.08 10.69 3.66
C LEU A 67 -19.16 10.74 5.20
N ARG A 68 -18.04 11.00 5.89
CA ARG A 68 -17.97 11.14 7.35
C ARG A 68 -17.75 12.59 7.77
#